data_AF-A0A6N7AU27-F1
#
_entry.id   AF-A0A6N7AU27-F1
#
_cell.length_a   1.000
_cell.length_b   1.000
_cell.length_c   1.000
_cell.angle_alpha   90.00
_cell.angle_beta   90.00
_cell.angle_gamma   90.00
#
_symmetry.space_group_name_H-M   'P 1'
#
loop_
_entity.id
_entity.type
_entity.pdbx_description
1 polymer ?
#
loop_
_entity_poly.entity_id
_entity_poly.type
_entity_poly.pdbx_seq_one_letter_code
_entity_poly.pdbx_strand_id
1 'polypeptide(L)'
;MITNKLLKIGFLTPLLVIVINTVAFCNGDQQDKLWYKHAAEYIKADEIMIQNAIEKKETFLEDYDLRDVATLKLINAPSPTISVLEKLLKSKNAQDRKVALVNIMVRNIYSENLFKTILGGYDTNDDFFIRFYRYRCFKFLGKDKIRHFEDKFLILLSLENNGSIIISAMPTLIEIEPSKVIPFFVQYFKSSDRGLRLASYVYLKRMGEGYLNDVKSILEKENAVEALNFIKEAESGKKPSQRNEKEK
;
A
#
# COMPACT_ATOMS: atom_id res chain seq x y z
N MET A 1 36.32 9.73 -77.14
CA MET A 1 36.00 10.98 -77.84
C MET A 1 35.00 11.73 -76.98
N ILE A 2 35.44 12.87 -76.45
CA ILE A 2 34.74 13.75 -75.51
C ILE A 2 33.62 14.47 -76.25
N THR A 3 32.44 14.67 -75.63
CA THR A 3 31.70 15.93 -75.78
C THR A 3 30.66 16.13 -74.68
N ASN A 4 30.74 17.34 -74.12
CA ASN A 4 29.89 17.95 -73.12
C ASN A 4 28.40 17.99 -73.52
N LYS A 5 27.52 17.90 -72.53
CA LYS A 5 26.29 18.69 -72.51
C LYS A 5 26.00 19.20 -71.09
N LEU A 6 26.26 20.50 -70.94
CA LEU A 6 25.74 21.39 -69.91
C LEU A 6 24.24 21.63 -70.10
N LEU A 7 23.53 21.76 -68.97
CA LEU A 7 22.40 22.65 -68.65
C LEU A 7 21.41 21.89 -67.73
N LYS A 8 20.75 22.48 -66.74
CA LYS A 8 20.91 23.70 -65.94
C LYS A 8 19.78 23.60 -64.89
N ILE A 9 20.06 24.02 -63.65
CA ILE A 9 19.14 24.68 -62.71
C ILE A 9 18.02 23.82 -62.08
N GLY A 10 18.02 23.81 -60.74
CA GLY A 10 16.77 23.70 -59.98
C GLY A 10 16.97 23.47 -58.48
N PHE A 11 16.98 24.57 -57.71
CA PHE A 11 16.53 24.69 -56.30
C PHE A 11 17.15 23.72 -55.27
N LEU A 12 18.09 24.14 -54.40
CA LEU A 12 17.86 24.96 -53.19
C LEU A 12 16.67 24.46 -52.33
N THR A 13 16.91 23.43 -51.52
CA THR A 13 16.19 23.22 -50.26
C THR A 13 17.20 23.08 -49.12
N PRO A 14 17.28 24.06 -48.21
CA PRO A 14 17.98 23.93 -46.96
C PRO A 14 17.08 23.25 -45.91
N LEU A 15 17.69 22.96 -44.77
CA LEU A 15 17.05 22.71 -43.48
C LEU A 15 16.35 21.37 -43.27
N LEU A 16 17.15 20.46 -42.72
CA LEU A 16 16.83 19.73 -41.50
C LEU A 16 15.94 20.57 -40.55
N VAL A 17 14.65 20.24 -40.47
CA VAL A 17 13.86 20.42 -39.25
C VAL A 17 13.24 19.08 -38.92
N ILE A 18 13.98 18.34 -38.12
CA ILE A 18 13.46 17.27 -37.29
C ILE A 18 12.36 17.91 -36.43
N VAL A 19 11.09 17.66 -36.75
CA VAL A 19 9.98 17.90 -35.83
C VAL A 19 10.01 16.78 -34.78
N ILE A 20 11.02 16.85 -33.90
CA ILE A 20 10.93 16.34 -32.54
C ILE A 20 10.58 17.56 -31.73
N ASN A 21 9.31 17.70 -31.38
CA ASN A 21 8.71 18.61 -30.36
C ASN A 21 7.22 18.74 -30.74
N THR A 22 6.23 18.36 -29.95
CA THR A 22 6.18 18.17 -28.50
C THR A 22 4.97 17.28 -28.19
N VAL A 23 5.18 16.02 -27.81
CA VAL A 23 4.30 15.40 -26.81
C VAL A 23 4.80 15.91 -25.46
N ALA A 24 4.67 17.22 -25.24
CA ALA A 24 4.80 17.80 -23.92
C ALA A 24 3.61 17.25 -23.14
N PHE A 25 3.90 16.22 -22.36
CA PHE A 25 3.00 15.56 -21.44
C PHE A 25 2.07 16.59 -20.75
N CYS A 26 0.77 16.52 -21.05
CA CYS A 26 -0.32 17.11 -20.26
C CYS A 26 -0.42 16.44 -18.86
N ASN A 27 0.67 16.41 -18.10
CA ASN A 27 0.67 15.95 -16.71
C ASN A 27 0.54 17.14 -15.74
N GLY A 28 0.87 18.37 -16.15
CA GLY A 28 0.71 19.57 -15.33
C GLY A 28 -0.74 19.86 -14.93
N ASP A 29 -1.71 19.63 -15.82
CA ASP A 29 -3.14 19.95 -15.57
C ASP A 29 -3.77 19.12 -14.42
N GLN A 30 -3.19 17.96 -14.09
CA GLN A 30 -3.74 17.11 -13.02
C GLN A 30 -3.36 17.61 -11.62
N GLN A 31 -2.14 18.14 -11.46
CA GLN A 31 -1.62 18.59 -10.16
C GLN A 31 -2.38 19.79 -9.62
N ASP A 32 -3.04 20.55 -10.51
CA ASP A 32 -3.85 21.69 -10.12
C ASP A 32 -5.26 21.34 -9.65
N LYS A 33 -5.72 20.11 -9.89
CA LYS A 33 -7.05 19.67 -9.45
C LYS A 33 -7.11 19.52 -7.93
N LEU A 34 -8.23 19.91 -7.33
CA LEU A 34 -8.43 19.88 -5.88
C LEU A 34 -8.25 18.47 -5.28
N TRP A 35 -8.73 17.42 -5.95
CA TRP A 35 -8.55 16.05 -5.47
C TRP A 35 -7.09 15.60 -5.44
N TYR A 36 -6.23 16.17 -6.31
CA TYR A 36 -4.80 15.88 -6.30
C TYR A 36 -4.16 16.56 -5.09
N LYS A 37 -4.44 17.86 -4.90
CA LYS A 37 -3.94 18.67 -3.78
C LYS A 37 -4.35 18.07 -2.43
N HIS A 38 -5.62 17.72 -2.23
CA HIS A 38 -6.09 17.13 -0.97
C HIS A 38 -5.58 15.70 -0.74
N ALA A 39 -5.38 14.90 -1.78
CA ALA A 39 -4.70 13.62 -1.63
C ALA A 39 -3.24 13.81 -1.19
N ALA A 40 -2.53 14.82 -1.72
CA ALA A 40 -1.19 15.17 -1.26
C ALA A 40 -1.17 15.65 0.20
N GLU A 41 -2.17 16.43 0.64
CA GLU A 41 -2.35 16.79 2.05
C GLU A 41 -2.56 15.56 2.93
N TYR A 42 -3.40 14.62 2.51
CA TYR A 42 -3.62 13.35 3.22
C TYR A 42 -2.31 12.56 3.35
N ILE A 43 -1.54 12.45 2.25
CA ILE A 43 -0.24 11.74 2.24
C ILE A 43 0.71 12.37 3.26
N LYS A 44 0.80 13.70 3.28
CA LYS A 44 1.63 14.43 4.23
C LYS A 44 1.19 14.22 5.68
N ALA A 45 -0.11 14.15 5.94
CA ALA A 45 -0.64 13.87 7.28
C ALA A 45 -0.26 12.45 7.74
N ASP A 46 -0.40 11.43 6.89
CA ASP A 46 0.04 10.06 7.21
C ASP A 46 1.57 10.00 7.40
N GLU A 47 2.36 10.76 6.61
CA GLU A 47 3.82 10.88 6.78
C GLU A 47 4.21 11.48 8.14
N ILE A 48 3.56 12.57 8.55
CA ILE A 48 3.76 13.19 9.87
C ILE A 48 3.40 12.23 10.99
N MET A 49 2.25 11.58 10.90
CA MET A 49 1.77 10.62 11.91
C MET A 49 2.78 9.49 12.13
N ILE A 50 3.31 8.91 11.04
CA ILE A 50 4.29 7.82 11.14
C ILE A 50 5.62 8.33 11.71
N GLN A 51 6.08 9.50 11.26
CA GLN A 51 7.32 10.09 11.77
C GLN A 51 7.22 10.39 13.27
N ASN A 52 6.11 10.97 13.72
CA ASN A 52 5.86 11.27 15.12
C ASN A 52 5.78 9.99 15.97
N ALA A 53 5.17 8.93 15.46
CA ALA A 53 5.15 7.62 16.13
C ALA A 53 6.56 7.01 16.27
N ILE A 54 7.41 7.13 15.24
CA ILE A 54 8.81 6.69 15.29
C ILE A 54 9.61 7.49 16.31
N GLU A 55 9.40 8.81 16.35
CA GLU A 55 10.01 9.73 17.30
C GLU A 55 9.39 9.65 18.71
N LYS A 56 8.40 8.76 18.91
CA LYS A 56 7.67 8.56 20.17
C LYS A 56 7.08 9.85 20.73
N LYS A 57 6.62 10.72 19.85
CA LYS A 57 5.87 11.91 20.25
C LYS A 57 4.47 11.49 20.71
N GLU A 58 3.98 12.17 21.74
CA GLU A 58 2.65 11.95 22.29
C GLU A 58 1.59 12.77 21.52
N THR A 59 1.65 12.77 20.19
CA THR A 59 0.78 13.57 19.29
C THR A 59 -0.27 12.73 18.56
N PHE A 60 -0.58 11.55 19.10
CA PHE A 60 -1.41 10.57 18.39
C PHE A 60 -2.78 11.14 18.01
N LEU A 61 -3.45 11.86 18.91
CA LEU A 61 -4.78 12.41 18.62
C LEU A 61 -4.71 13.53 17.58
N GLU A 62 -3.73 14.43 17.71
CA GLU A 62 -3.52 15.54 16.78
C GLU A 62 -3.18 15.04 15.37
N ASP A 63 -2.35 14.00 15.26
CA ASP A 63 -1.98 13.39 13.98
C ASP A 63 -3.18 12.72 13.30
N TYR A 64 -4.08 12.11 14.08
CA TYR A 64 -5.35 11.58 13.57
C TYR A 64 -6.27 12.70 13.07
N ASP A 65 -6.43 13.77 13.84
CA ASP A 65 -7.27 14.91 13.47
C ASP A 65 -6.79 15.56 12.16
N LEU A 66 -5.48 15.72 11.99
CA LEU A 66 -4.90 16.24 10.74
C LEU A 66 -5.26 15.36 9.53
N ARG A 67 -5.18 14.04 9.70
CA ARG A 67 -5.55 13.10 8.65
C ARG A 67 -7.05 13.10 8.36
N ASP A 68 -7.88 13.21 9.38
CA ASP A 68 -9.35 13.25 9.23
C ASP A 68 -9.79 14.53 8.52
N VAL A 69 -9.18 15.68 8.83
CA VAL A 69 -9.39 16.94 8.08
C VAL A 69 -9.00 16.77 6.61
N ALA A 70 -7.84 16.18 6.32
CA ALA A 70 -7.41 15.93 4.94
C ALA A 70 -8.34 14.94 4.22
N THR A 71 -8.83 13.93 4.92
CA THR A 71 -9.80 12.94 4.44
C THR A 71 -11.10 13.63 4.02
N LEU A 72 -11.66 14.48 4.88
CA LEU A 72 -12.90 15.22 4.60
C LEU A 72 -12.75 16.14 3.39
N LYS A 73 -11.64 16.90 3.32
CA LYS A 73 -11.34 17.73 2.13
C LYS A 73 -11.27 16.90 0.86
N LEU A 74 -10.61 15.74 0.92
CA LEU A 74 -10.48 14.85 -0.22
C LEU A 74 -11.86 14.33 -0.65
N ILE A 75 -12.66 13.76 0.24
CA ILE A 75 -13.97 13.19 -0.09
C ILE A 75 -14.90 14.25 -0.72
N ASN A 76 -14.85 15.48 -0.23
CA ASN A 76 -15.71 16.58 -0.71
C ASN A 76 -15.25 17.20 -2.05
N ALA A 77 -14.02 16.94 -2.50
CA ALA A 77 -13.56 17.42 -3.80
C ALA A 77 -14.11 16.58 -4.97
N PRO A 78 -14.20 17.13 -6.20
CA PRO A 78 -14.57 16.35 -7.39
C PRO A 78 -13.68 15.12 -7.57
N SER A 79 -14.26 13.95 -7.86
CA SER A 79 -13.50 12.71 -7.99
C SER A 79 -12.74 12.64 -9.33
N PRO A 80 -11.50 12.12 -9.37
CA PRO A 80 -10.86 11.76 -10.64
C PRO A 80 -11.62 10.62 -11.33
N THR A 81 -11.51 10.53 -12.65
CA THR A 81 -12.05 9.39 -13.41
C THR A 81 -11.17 8.15 -13.23
N ILE A 82 -11.74 6.96 -13.47
CA ILE A 82 -10.99 5.69 -13.42
C ILE A 82 -9.77 5.72 -14.36
N SER A 83 -9.93 6.23 -15.58
CA SER A 83 -8.83 6.32 -16.56
C SER A 83 -7.68 7.21 -16.09
N VAL A 84 -7.99 8.33 -15.40
CA VAL A 84 -6.96 9.19 -14.79
C VAL A 84 -6.21 8.43 -13.69
N LEU A 85 -6.93 7.72 -12.82
CA LEU A 85 -6.31 6.91 -11.76
C LEU A 85 -5.41 5.81 -12.33
N GLU A 86 -5.85 5.10 -13.37
CA GLU A 86 -5.03 4.09 -14.06
C GLU A 86 -3.75 4.68 -14.65
N LYS A 87 -3.85 5.87 -15.26
CA LYS A 87 -2.67 6.58 -15.80
C LYS A 87 -1.69 6.96 -14.69
N LEU A 88 -2.19 7.48 -13.57
CA LEU A 88 -1.35 7.87 -12.43
C LEU A 88 -0.69 6.67 -11.74
N LEU A 89 -1.41 5.55 -11.57
CA LEU A 89 -0.85 4.30 -11.02
C LEU A 89 0.34 3.77 -11.85
N LYS A 90 0.34 4.02 -13.16
CA LYS A 90 1.40 3.62 -14.10
C LYS A 90 2.48 4.68 -14.28
N SER A 91 2.36 5.84 -13.61
CA SER A 91 3.35 6.92 -13.70
C SER A 91 4.69 6.49 -13.10
N LYS A 92 5.79 7.02 -13.65
CA LYS A 92 7.13 6.89 -13.04
C LYS A 92 7.30 7.81 -11.83
N ASN A 93 6.41 8.79 -11.65
CA ASN A 93 6.45 9.70 -10.52
C ASN A 93 5.82 9.02 -9.29
N ALA A 94 6.58 8.95 -8.18
CA ALA A 94 6.11 8.34 -6.94
C ALA A 94 4.88 9.06 -6.34
N GLN A 95 4.84 10.40 -6.41
CA GLN A 95 3.73 11.19 -5.90
C GLN A 95 2.44 10.92 -6.68
N ASP A 96 2.51 10.83 -8.02
CA ASP A 96 1.35 10.47 -8.85
C ASP A 96 0.76 9.12 -8.41
N ARG A 97 1.63 8.12 -8.19
CA ARG A 97 1.22 6.79 -7.73
C ARG A 97 0.59 6.84 -6.34
N LYS A 98 1.19 7.57 -5.38
CA LYS A 98 0.61 7.76 -4.03
C LYS A 98 -0.75 8.44 -4.10
N VAL A 99 -0.89 9.52 -4.88
CA VAL A 99 -2.16 10.26 -5.04
C VAL A 99 -3.26 9.37 -5.61
N ALA A 100 -2.93 8.53 -6.60
CA ALA A 100 -3.90 7.58 -7.15
C ALA A 100 -4.37 6.58 -6.11
N LEU A 101 -3.43 5.96 -5.38
CA LEU A 101 -3.74 4.99 -4.33
C LEU A 101 -4.57 5.61 -3.19
N VAL A 102 -4.25 6.82 -2.76
CA VAL A 102 -5.01 7.53 -1.72
C VAL A 102 -6.42 7.87 -2.19
N ASN A 103 -6.61 8.32 -3.43
CA ASN A 103 -7.96 8.53 -3.96
C ASN A 103 -8.77 7.24 -4.00
N ILE A 104 -8.16 6.13 -4.43
CA ILE A 104 -8.80 4.81 -4.47
C ILE A 104 -9.21 4.35 -3.07
N MET A 105 -8.28 4.43 -2.12
CA MET A 105 -8.45 4.00 -0.74
C MET A 105 -9.48 4.86 0.02
N VAL A 106 -9.30 6.18 0.05
CA VAL A 106 -10.11 7.08 0.88
C VAL A 106 -11.53 7.21 0.35
N ARG A 107 -11.71 7.22 -0.97
CA ARG A 107 -13.03 7.35 -1.61
C ARG A 107 -13.68 6.00 -1.94
N ASN A 108 -13.04 4.89 -1.58
CA ASN A 108 -13.51 3.54 -1.87
C ASN A 108 -13.82 3.30 -3.37
N ILE A 109 -13.00 3.85 -4.27
CA ILE A 109 -13.23 3.74 -5.72
C ILE A 109 -12.92 2.31 -6.16
N TYR A 110 -13.90 1.65 -6.75
CA TYR A 110 -13.76 0.28 -7.22
C TYR A 110 -13.79 0.19 -8.76
N SER A 111 -12.78 -0.48 -9.31
CA SER A 111 -12.75 -1.00 -10.67
C SER A 111 -11.80 -2.20 -10.67
N GLU A 112 -12.22 -3.31 -11.26
CA GLU A 112 -11.39 -4.52 -11.31
C GLU A 112 -10.01 -4.23 -11.93
N ASN A 113 -9.96 -3.40 -12.96
CA ASN A 113 -8.72 -2.99 -13.63
C ASN A 113 -7.79 -2.15 -12.73
N LEU A 114 -8.35 -1.31 -11.86
CA LEU A 114 -7.54 -0.56 -10.88
C LEU A 114 -6.85 -1.52 -9.92
N PHE A 115 -7.59 -2.48 -9.37
CA PHE A 115 -7.03 -3.47 -8.43
C PHE A 115 -6.03 -4.43 -9.10
N LYS A 116 -6.28 -4.83 -10.36
CA LYS A 116 -5.29 -5.54 -11.19
C LYS A 116 -4.02 -4.71 -11.38
N THR A 117 -4.15 -3.40 -11.64
CA THR A 117 -3.01 -2.48 -11.83
C THR A 117 -2.24 -2.29 -10.52
N ILE A 118 -2.94 -2.15 -9.39
CA ILE A 118 -2.35 -2.03 -8.04
C ILE A 118 -1.46 -3.24 -7.74
N LEU A 119 -1.96 -4.46 -7.95
CA LEU A 119 -1.18 -5.69 -7.73
C LEU A 119 -0.13 -5.93 -8.82
N GLY A 120 -0.43 -5.54 -10.06
CA GLY A 120 0.48 -5.70 -11.21
C GLY A 120 1.73 -4.83 -11.13
N GLY A 121 1.65 -3.67 -10.49
CA GLY A 121 2.78 -2.77 -10.31
C GLY A 121 3.58 -2.99 -9.03
N TYR A 122 3.28 -4.01 -8.23
CA TYR A 122 3.92 -4.21 -6.93
C TYR A 122 5.43 -4.49 -7.05
N ASP A 123 6.23 -3.71 -6.33
CA ASP A 123 7.68 -3.86 -6.20
C ASP A 123 8.04 -3.73 -4.71
N THR A 124 8.78 -4.69 -4.15
CA THR A 124 9.24 -4.66 -2.75
C THR A 124 10.23 -3.51 -2.49
N ASN A 125 10.86 -2.98 -3.53
CA ASN A 125 11.79 -1.86 -3.46
C ASN A 125 11.12 -0.49 -3.67
N ASP A 126 9.80 -0.44 -3.94
CA ASP A 126 9.06 0.81 -4.01
C ASP A 126 9.06 1.53 -2.63
N ASP A 127 8.85 2.85 -2.69
CA ASP A 127 8.60 3.72 -1.54
C ASP A 127 7.59 3.09 -0.55
N PHE A 128 7.89 3.21 0.74
CA PHE A 128 7.10 2.64 1.82
C PHE A 128 5.61 2.98 1.72
N PHE A 129 5.26 4.25 1.46
CA PHE A 129 3.86 4.69 1.39
C PHE A 129 3.14 4.15 0.17
N ILE A 130 3.84 3.99 -0.96
CA ILE A 130 3.25 3.31 -2.12
C ILE A 130 2.85 1.88 -1.73
N ARG A 131 3.78 1.10 -1.16
CA ARG A 131 3.48 -0.28 -0.74
C ARG A 131 2.37 -0.32 0.32
N PHE A 132 2.43 0.56 1.32
CA PHE A 132 1.43 0.70 2.37
C PHE A 132 0.03 1.00 1.83
N TYR A 133 -0.12 1.99 0.94
CA TYR A 133 -1.42 2.33 0.37
C TYR A 133 -1.96 1.26 -0.58
N ARG A 134 -1.09 0.51 -1.28
CA ARG A 134 -1.52 -0.63 -2.12
C ARG A 134 -2.30 -1.65 -1.30
N TYR A 135 -1.80 -2.06 -0.14
CA TYR A 135 -2.54 -3.00 0.71
C TYR A 135 -3.81 -2.39 1.29
N ARG A 136 -3.76 -1.12 1.73
CA ARG A 136 -4.94 -0.45 2.29
C ARG A 136 -6.08 -0.23 1.30
N CYS A 137 -5.80 -0.15 -0.01
CA CYS A 137 -6.87 -0.09 -1.02
C CYS A 137 -7.82 -1.30 -0.94
N PHE A 138 -7.36 -2.45 -0.43
CA PHE A 138 -8.18 -3.66 -0.32
C PHE A 138 -9.03 -3.73 0.95
N LYS A 139 -8.80 -2.86 1.94
CA LYS A 139 -9.45 -2.89 3.26
C LYS A 139 -10.98 -2.92 3.19
N PHE A 140 -11.55 -2.29 2.17
CA PHE A 140 -13.01 -2.14 2.01
C PHE A 140 -13.60 -3.02 0.92
N LEU A 141 -12.81 -3.96 0.37
CA LEU A 141 -13.35 -5.00 -0.50
C LEU A 141 -14.02 -6.07 0.35
N GLY A 142 -15.32 -6.28 0.14
CA GLY A 142 -15.99 -7.44 0.70
C GLY A 142 -15.50 -8.75 0.07
N LYS A 143 -15.83 -9.87 0.74
CA LYS A 143 -15.46 -11.26 0.36
C LYS A 143 -15.59 -11.56 -1.13
N ASP A 144 -16.70 -11.17 -1.75
CA ASP A 144 -16.94 -11.45 -3.18
C ASP A 144 -15.93 -10.76 -4.09
N LYS A 145 -15.53 -9.53 -3.75
CA LYS A 145 -14.57 -8.75 -4.55
C LYS A 145 -13.13 -9.21 -4.32
N ILE A 146 -12.76 -9.51 -3.08
CA ILE A 146 -11.38 -9.93 -2.75
C ILE A 146 -11.04 -11.30 -3.37
N ARG A 147 -12.01 -12.20 -3.53
CA ARG A 147 -11.81 -13.51 -4.18
C ARG A 147 -11.17 -13.44 -5.56
N HIS A 148 -11.42 -12.37 -6.32
CA HIS A 148 -10.80 -12.18 -7.64
C HIS A 148 -9.31 -11.85 -7.58
N PHE A 149 -8.80 -11.50 -6.40
CA PHE A 149 -7.46 -10.96 -6.19
C PHE A 149 -6.66 -11.70 -5.12
N GLU A 150 -7.31 -12.53 -4.30
CA GLU A 150 -6.76 -13.08 -3.06
C GLU A 150 -5.44 -13.84 -3.29
N ASP A 151 -5.35 -14.69 -4.31
CA ASP A 151 -4.12 -15.46 -4.55
C ASP A 151 -2.93 -14.54 -4.85
N LYS A 152 -3.13 -13.55 -5.73
CA LYS A 152 -2.07 -12.59 -6.06
C LYS A 152 -1.76 -11.68 -4.86
N PHE A 153 -2.77 -11.25 -4.12
CA PHE A 153 -2.61 -10.46 -2.91
C PHE A 153 -1.75 -11.19 -1.87
N LEU A 154 -2.05 -12.47 -1.61
CA LEU A 154 -1.31 -13.30 -0.66
C LEU A 154 0.12 -13.60 -1.13
N ILE A 155 0.33 -13.85 -2.43
CA ILE A 155 1.68 -14.01 -2.99
C ILE A 155 2.51 -12.76 -2.72
N LEU A 156 1.98 -11.56 -3.02
CA LEU A 156 2.72 -10.32 -2.79
C LEU A 156 2.95 -10.04 -1.30
N LEU A 157 1.96 -10.34 -0.46
CA LEU A 157 2.10 -10.20 0.99
C LEU A 157 3.16 -11.14 1.57
N SER A 158 3.34 -12.34 1.00
CA SER A 158 4.40 -13.27 1.43
C SER A 158 5.82 -12.76 1.14
N LEU A 159 5.96 -11.80 0.21
CA LEU A 159 7.23 -11.14 -0.09
C LEU A 159 7.49 -9.90 0.79
N GLU A 160 6.50 -9.48 1.60
CA GLU A 160 6.63 -8.32 2.47
C GLU A 160 7.31 -8.70 3.79
N ASN A 161 8.26 -7.87 4.22
CA ASN A 161 9.00 -8.04 5.47
C ASN A 161 8.80 -6.88 6.46
N ASN A 162 8.16 -5.79 6.02
CA ASN A 162 7.87 -4.65 6.88
C ASN A 162 6.60 -4.91 7.70
N GLY A 163 6.76 -5.03 9.03
CA GLY A 163 5.68 -5.30 9.97
C GLY A 163 4.52 -4.31 9.86
N SER A 164 4.78 -3.01 9.69
CA SER A 164 3.73 -1.99 9.54
C SER A 164 2.89 -2.18 8.28
N ILE A 165 3.53 -2.57 7.17
CA ILE A 165 2.82 -2.86 5.91
C ILE A 165 1.99 -4.14 6.08
N ILE A 166 2.55 -5.19 6.67
CA ILE A 166 1.82 -6.44 6.96
C ILE A 166 0.59 -6.16 7.84
N ILE A 167 0.74 -5.40 8.92
CA ILE A 167 -0.37 -5.02 9.81
C ILE A 167 -1.44 -4.25 9.02
N SER A 168 -1.03 -3.39 8.09
CA SER A 168 -1.97 -2.63 7.24
C SER A 168 -2.81 -3.52 6.31
N ALA A 169 -2.32 -4.70 5.97
CA ALA A 169 -2.99 -5.69 5.13
C ALA A 169 -3.95 -6.61 5.92
N MET A 170 -3.83 -6.70 7.25
CA MET A 170 -4.65 -7.58 8.08
C MET A 170 -6.17 -7.38 7.95
N PRO A 171 -6.72 -6.15 7.82
CA PRO A 171 -8.14 -5.96 7.51
C PRO A 171 -8.61 -6.65 6.22
N THR A 172 -7.71 -6.90 5.27
CA THR A 172 -8.05 -7.64 4.04
C THR A 172 -7.98 -9.14 4.29
N LEU A 173 -7.03 -9.61 5.11
CA LEU A 173 -6.87 -11.04 5.42
C LEU A 173 -8.12 -11.64 6.07
N ILE A 174 -8.86 -10.87 6.89
CA ILE A 174 -10.10 -11.36 7.53
C ILE A 174 -11.23 -11.61 6.52
N GLU A 175 -11.14 -11.03 5.31
CA GLU A 175 -12.12 -11.20 4.24
C GLU A 175 -11.76 -12.38 3.30
N ILE A 176 -10.55 -12.92 3.42
CA ILE A 176 -10.06 -14.07 2.62
C ILE A 176 -10.43 -15.38 3.33
N GLU A 177 -10.51 -16.46 2.55
CA GLU A 177 -10.74 -17.80 3.09
C GLU A 177 -9.71 -18.15 4.20
N PRO A 178 -10.17 -18.58 5.38
CA PRO A 178 -9.30 -18.86 6.52
C PRO A 178 -8.16 -19.84 6.25
N SER A 179 -8.44 -20.89 5.47
CA SER A 179 -7.46 -21.93 5.10
C SER A 179 -6.23 -21.33 4.40
N LYS A 180 -6.39 -20.22 3.68
CA LYS A 180 -5.31 -19.51 2.98
C LYS A 180 -4.53 -18.55 3.87
N VAL A 181 -5.15 -18.01 4.93
CA VAL A 181 -4.53 -16.97 5.79
C VAL A 181 -3.94 -17.49 7.09
N ILE A 182 -4.40 -18.64 7.61
CA ILE A 182 -3.83 -19.26 8.82
C ILE A 182 -2.30 -19.43 8.75
N PRO A 183 -1.69 -19.89 7.63
CA PRO A 183 -0.23 -20.01 7.54
C PRO A 183 0.51 -18.68 7.77
N PHE A 184 -0.05 -17.56 7.31
CA PHE A 184 0.51 -16.23 7.53
C PHE A 184 0.49 -15.87 9.02
N PHE A 185 -0.62 -16.09 9.71
CA PHE A 185 -0.71 -15.80 11.15
C PHE A 185 0.22 -16.68 11.99
N VAL A 186 0.39 -17.95 11.63
CA VAL A 186 1.40 -18.83 12.26
C VAL A 186 2.79 -18.22 12.12
N GLN A 187 3.17 -17.77 10.91
CA GLN A 187 4.44 -17.11 10.67
C GLN A 187 4.57 -15.79 11.46
N TYR A 188 3.51 -14.99 11.53
CA TYR A 188 3.53 -13.71 12.24
C TYR A 188 3.70 -13.87 13.74
N PHE A 189 3.15 -14.92 14.35
CA PHE A 189 3.42 -15.23 15.76
C PHE A 189 4.85 -15.68 16.02
N LYS A 190 5.51 -16.28 15.02
CA LYS A 190 6.93 -16.65 15.09
C LYS A 190 7.87 -15.47 14.83
N SER A 191 7.38 -14.35 14.29
CA SER A 191 8.17 -13.13 14.07
C SER A 191 8.77 -12.61 15.38
N SER A 192 9.94 -11.97 15.37
CA SER A 192 10.47 -11.28 16.56
C SER A 192 9.77 -9.94 16.85
N ASP A 193 8.99 -9.42 15.90
CA ASP A 193 8.24 -8.17 16.06
C ASP A 193 7.02 -8.36 16.98
N ARG A 194 7.12 -7.87 18.21
CA ARG A 194 6.04 -7.92 19.19
C ARG A 194 4.78 -7.18 18.73
N GLY A 195 4.92 -6.08 18.00
CA GLY A 195 3.79 -5.32 17.44
C GLY A 195 3.02 -6.16 16.43
N LEU A 196 3.73 -6.86 15.55
CA LEU A 196 3.13 -7.79 14.60
C LEU A 196 2.45 -8.99 15.30
N ARG A 197 3.06 -9.56 16.35
CA ARG A 197 2.41 -10.62 17.16
C ARG A 197 1.12 -10.13 17.81
N LEU A 198 1.14 -8.93 18.40
CA LEU A 198 -0.03 -8.36 19.06
C LEU A 198 -1.15 -8.05 18.06
N ALA A 199 -0.83 -7.46 16.92
CA ALA A 199 -1.80 -7.23 15.85
C ALA A 199 -2.41 -8.56 15.37
N SER A 200 -1.58 -9.58 15.14
CA SER A 200 -2.03 -10.93 14.73
C SER A 200 -3.02 -11.52 15.73
N TYR A 201 -2.71 -11.43 17.03
CA TYR A 201 -3.62 -11.86 18.09
C TYR A 201 -4.96 -11.12 18.05
N VAL A 202 -4.95 -9.79 17.97
CA VAL A 202 -6.17 -8.96 17.92
C VAL A 202 -7.03 -9.32 16.70
N TYR A 203 -6.43 -9.48 15.52
CA TYR A 203 -7.17 -9.82 14.30
C TYR A 203 -7.75 -11.24 14.34
N LEU A 204 -7.01 -12.23 14.83
CA LEU A 204 -7.56 -13.58 14.97
C LEU A 204 -8.72 -13.64 15.96
N LYS A 205 -8.63 -12.93 17.10
CA LYS A 205 -9.75 -12.81 18.05
C LYS A 205 -10.98 -12.18 17.39
N ARG A 206 -10.78 -11.19 16.52
CA ARG A 206 -11.86 -10.56 15.74
C ARG A 206 -12.48 -11.51 14.71
N MET A 207 -11.69 -12.39 14.10
CA MET A 207 -12.21 -13.43 13.21
C MET A 207 -13.01 -14.49 13.98
N GLY A 208 -12.60 -14.79 15.21
CA GLY A 208 -13.28 -15.70 16.14
C GLY A 208 -12.33 -16.71 16.78
N GLU A 209 -12.70 -17.25 17.96
CA GLU A 209 -11.84 -18.14 18.76
C GLU A 209 -11.37 -19.39 18.00
N GLY A 210 -12.18 -19.92 17.07
CA GLY A 210 -11.81 -21.08 16.26
C GLY A 210 -10.51 -20.88 15.50
N TYR A 211 -10.31 -19.69 14.90
CA TYR A 211 -9.11 -19.38 14.13
C TYR A 211 -7.86 -19.27 15.00
N LEU A 212 -7.99 -18.71 16.20
CA LEU A 212 -6.88 -18.67 17.15
C LEU A 212 -6.49 -20.09 17.60
N ASN A 213 -7.47 -20.97 17.80
CA ASN A 213 -7.22 -22.37 18.16
C ASN A 213 -6.53 -23.16 17.04
N ASP A 214 -6.90 -22.93 15.78
CA ASP A 214 -6.23 -23.54 14.63
C ASP A 214 -4.75 -23.14 14.58
N VAL A 215 -4.47 -21.86 14.76
CA VAL A 215 -3.10 -21.34 14.82
C VAL A 215 -2.33 -21.93 16.01
N LYS A 216 -2.93 -21.99 17.20
CA LYS A 216 -2.33 -22.63 18.39
C LYS A 216 -1.99 -24.08 18.12
N SER A 217 -2.91 -24.86 17.53
CA SER A 217 -2.68 -26.28 17.24
C SER A 217 -1.49 -26.50 16.30
N ILE A 218 -1.32 -25.63 15.30
CA ILE A 218 -0.14 -25.68 14.42
C ILE A 218 1.13 -25.34 15.19
N LEU A 219 1.12 -24.27 15.98
CA LEU A 219 2.27 -23.86 16.80
C LEU A 219 2.67 -24.92 17.84
N GLU A 220 1.71 -25.65 18.42
CA GLU A 220 1.95 -26.80 19.31
C GLU A 220 2.63 -27.95 18.58
N LYS A 221 2.14 -28.34 17.40
CA LYS A 221 2.76 -29.38 16.56
C LYS A 221 4.18 -29.03 16.17
N GLU A 222 4.46 -27.75 15.92
CA GLU A 222 5.77 -27.24 15.55
C GLU A 222 6.69 -26.94 16.75
N ASN A 223 6.23 -27.20 17.99
CA ASN A 223 6.94 -26.87 19.23
C ASN A 223 7.40 -25.40 19.29
N ALA A 224 6.58 -24.47 18.81
CA ALA A 224 6.88 -23.03 18.79
C ALA A 224 6.63 -22.38 20.17
N VAL A 225 7.43 -22.77 21.16
CA VAL A 225 7.25 -22.41 22.59
C VAL A 225 7.11 -20.91 22.83
N GLU A 226 7.94 -20.08 22.18
CA GLU A 226 7.90 -18.63 22.36
C GLU A 226 6.59 -18.00 21.86
N ALA A 227 6.08 -18.46 20.72
CA ALA A 227 4.83 -17.99 20.16
C ALA A 227 3.64 -18.40 21.05
N LEU A 228 3.63 -19.63 21.55
CA LEU A 228 2.61 -20.13 22.47
C LEU A 228 2.62 -19.36 23.80
N ASN A 229 3.80 -19.07 24.34
CA ASN A 229 3.94 -18.27 25.55
C ASN A 229 3.43 -16.84 25.35
N PHE A 230 3.70 -16.22 24.20
CA PHE A 230 3.15 -14.91 23.86
C PHE A 230 1.61 -14.93 23.85
N ILE A 231 1.00 -15.95 23.24
CA ILE A 231 -0.46 -16.05 23.18
C ILE A 231 -1.04 -16.18 24.60
N LYS A 232 -0.46 -17.04 25.46
CA LYS A 232 -0.87 -17.18 26.87
C LYS A 232 -0.76 -15.87 27.64
N GLU A 233 0.32 -15.11 27.42
CA GLU A 233 0.51 -13.78 28.01
C GLU A 233 -0.62 -12.84 27.58
N ALA A 234 -0.89 -12.75 26.27
CA ALA A 234 -1.93 -11.89 25.69
C ALA A 234 -3.34 -12.25 26.17
N GLU A 235 -3.63 -13.54 26.38
CA GLU A 235 -4.91 -14.02 26.91
C GLU A 235 -5.11 -13.69 28.38
N SER A 236 -4.03 -13.68 29.17
CA SER A 236 -4.11 -13.43 30.61
C SER A 236 -4.44 -11.97 30.97
N GLY A 237 -4.42 -11.06 29.99
CA GLY A 237 -4.63 -9.62 30.20
C GLY A 237 -3.58 -8.97 31.11
N LYS A 238 -2.54 -9.71 31.52
CA LYS A 238 -1.46 -9.18 32.32
C LYS A 238 -0.63 -8.24 31.45
N LYS A 239 -0.57 -6.96 31.82
CA LYS A 239 0.49 -6.08 31.34
C LYS A 239 1.83 -6.76 31.69
N PRO A 240 2.84 -6.72 30.80
CA PRO A 240 4.12 -7.35 31.08
C PRO A 240 4.62 -6.82 32.42
N SER A 241 4.81 -7.72 33.39
CA SER A 241 5.57 -7.40 34.59
C SER A 241 6.87 -6.77 34.14
N GLN A 242 7.22 -5.64 34.73
CA GLN A 242 8.56 -5.04 34.66
C GLN A 242 9.58 -6.15 34.96
N ARG A 243 10.04 -6.85 33.92
CA ARG A 243 10.97 -7.96 34.06
C ARG A 243 12.34 -7.32 34.04
N ASN A 244 12.71 -6.81 35.21
CA ASN A 244 14.05 -6.44 35.65
C ASN A 244 15.08 -6.19 34.55
N GLU A 245 15.25 -4.92 34.17
CA GLU A 245 16.54 -4.39 33.68
C GLU A 245 17.56 -4.30 34.84
N LYS A 246 17.66 -5.37 35.64
CA LYS A 246 18.72 -5.58 36.60
C LYS A 246 19.30 -6.96 36.32
N GLU A 247 20.02 -7.06 35.21
CA GLU A 247 21.10 -8.04 34.99
C GLU A 247 21.69 -7.82 33.59
N LYS A 248 22.52 -6.78 33.47
CA LYS A 248 23.88 -6.83 32.90
C LYS A 248 24.54 -5.46 32.94
#